data_AF-A0A2E8BD46-F1
#
_entry.id   AF-A0A2E8BD46-F1
#
_cell.length_a   1.000
_cell.length_b   1.000
_cell.length_c   1.000
_cell.angle_alpha   90.00
_cell.angle_beta   90.00
_cell.angle_gamma   90.00
#
_symmetry.space_group_name_H-M   'P 1'
#
loop_
_entity.id
_entity.type
_entity.pdbx_description
1 polymer ?
#
loop_
_entity_poly.entity_id
_entity_poly.type
_entity_poly.pdbx_seq_one_letter_code
_entity_poly.pdbx_strand_id
1 'polypeptide(L)'
;MPNLTRSYTLDIERMRGRTMSDKKFTVHVARESGHEQELMTRKDIVDTLSANENTWVFVDSQMVSVEELENIELSDATEIRINPGMVGGAETFTVLVASREGDESILMTKQELSDKLTSNNANWLFIDGQMVDAATIENTELSQDNVLRLVPSIVGGSETFTVQITDASGHSVCEMTKEEIATSAKEANNWVFVDGKMVAASAIAETDLAQAAEIRMTRPLVGGQ
;
A
#
# COMPACT_ATOMS: atom_id res chain seq x y z
N MET A 1 18.53 -65.64 67.27
CA MET A 1 17.49 -66.06 66.29
C MET A 1 16.18 -65.42 66.76
N PRO A 2 15.36 -64.74 65.92
CA PRO A 2 15.07 -65.00 64.50
C PRO A 2 15.27 -63.81 63.52
N ASN A 3 15.16 -64.17 62.23
CA ASN A 3 14.89 -63.46 60.95
C ASN A 3 14.78 -61.92 60.85
N LEU A 4 15.38 -61.38 59.78
CA LEU A 4 14.64 -60.93 58.58
C LEU A 4 15.61 -60.61 57.44
N THR A 5 15.50 -61.39 56.36
CA THR A 5 16.08 -61.14 55.04
C THR A 5 15.57 -59.79 54.52
N ARG A 6 16.46 -58.82 54.31
CA ARG A 6 16.18 -57.64 53.48
C ARG A 6 17.05 -57.72 52.24
N SER A 7 16.42 -58.16 51.16
CA SER A 7 16.91 -58.00 49.79
C SER A 7 17.13 -56.52 49.50
N TYR A 8 18.35 -56.15 49.14
CA TYR A 8 18.65 -54.87 48.53
C TYR A 8 18.28 -54.94 47.05
N THR A 9 17.00 -54.69 46.74
CA THR A 9 16.65 -54.20 45.40
C THR A 9 17.04 -52.73 45.36
N LEU A 10 18.10 -52.42 44.61
CA LEU A 10 18.33 -51.05 44.16
C LEU A 10 17.11 -50.65 43.33
N ASP A 11 16.27 -49.77 43.87
CA ASP A 11 15.24 -49.08 43.12
C ASP A 11 15.94 -48.16 42.10
N ILE A 12 16.24 -48.71 40.92
CA ILE A 12 16.57 -47.97 39.71
C ILE A 12 15.24 -47.40 39.18
N GLU A 13 14.61 -46.52 39.95
CA GLU A 13 13.33 -45.89 39.58
C GLU A 13 13.23 -44.43 40.06
N ARG A 14 14.38 -43.76 40.21
CA ARG A 14 14.43 -42.33 40.60
C ARG A 14 15.25 -41.42 39.68
N MET A 15 15.39 -41.78 38.41
CA MET A 15 15.96 -40.91 37.37
C MET A 15 15.08 -40.81 36.11
N ARG A 16 13.75 -40.87 36.28
CA ARG A 16 12.81 -40.43 35.25
C ARG A 16 11.74 -39.57 35.92
N GLY A 17 11.72 -38.28 35.61
CA GLY A 17 10.67 -37.37 36.08
C GLY A 17 11.07 -36.44 37.21
N ARG A 18 12.19 -35.71 37.08
CA ARG A 18 12.15 -34.30 37.50
C ARG A 18 11.47 -33.58 36.35
N THR A 19 10.16 -33.38 36.46
CA THR A 19 9.36 -32.62 35.51
C THR A 19 10.07 -31.29 35.24
N MET A 20 10.57 -31.11 34.01
CA MET A 20 11.19 -29.88 33.49
C MET A 20 10.22 -28.68 33.43
N SER A 21 9.01 -28.82 33.97
CA SER A 21 7.91 -27.86 33.90
C SER A 21 8.30 -26.45 34.36
N ASP A 22 9.11 -26.32 35.41
CA ASP A 22 9.29 -25.02 36.07
C ASP A 22 10.60 -24.32 35.68
N LYS A 23 11.46 -24.98 34.88
CA LYS A 23 12.72 -24.38 34.46
C LYS A 23 12.45 -23.30 33.41
N LYS A 24 12.89 -22.08 33.69
CA LYS A 24 12.81 -20.95 32.76
C LYS A 24 14.11 -20.78 31.98
N PHE A 25 13.97 -20.42 30.72
CA PHE A 25 15.03 -20.13 29.79
C PHE A 25 14.90 -18.68 29.34
N THR A 26 16.03 -18.01 29.10
CA THR A 26 16.03 -16.72 28.42
C THR A 26 15.79 -16.96 26.95
N VAL A 27 14.68 -16.45 26.43
CA VAL A 27 14.26 -16.60 25.05
C VAL A 27 14.28 -15.24 24.37
N HIS A 28 14.96 -15.15 23.24
CA HIS A 28 14.95 -13.95 22.41
C HIS A 28 13.75 -14.03 21.46
N VAL A 29 12.77 -13.16 21.66
CA VAL A 29 11.56 -13.09 20.84
C VAL A 29 11.69 -11.91 19.90
N ALA A 30 11.67 -12.17 18.59
CA ALA A 30 11.54 -11.10 17.62
C ALA A 30 10.07 -10.66 17.52
N ARG A 31 9.85 -9.35 17.48
CA ARG A 31 8.54 -8.69 17.30
C ARG A 31 8.70 -7.60 16.24
N GLU A 32 7.58 -7.06 15.76
CA GLU A 32 7.59 -5.92 14.82
C GLU A 32 8.36 -4.70 15.37
N SER A 33 8.31 -4.49 16.69
CA SER A 33 8.99 -3.40 17.39
C SER A 33 10.49 -3.65 17.66
N GLY A 34 11.01 -4.84 17.34
CA GLY A 34 12.39 -5.24 17.60
C GLY A 34 12.53 -6.55 18.39
N HIS A 35 13.69 -6.78 18.99
CA HIS A 35 13.98 -7.98 19.77
C HIS A 35 13.75 -7.76 21.27
N GLU A 36 13.00 -8.65 21.89
CA GLU A 36 12.78 -8.69 23.34
C GLU A 36 13.35 -9.98 23.94
N GLN A 37 13.70 -9.95 25.22
CA GLN A 37 14.10 -11.15 25.97
C GLN A 37 13.05 -11.48 27.01
N GLU A 38 12.57 -12.71 26.99
CA GLU A 38 11.54 -13.21 27.89
C GLU A 38 12.02 -14.46 28.63
N LEU A 39 11.61 -14.61 29.89
CA LEU A 39 11.88 -15.80 30.67
C LEU A 39 10.69 -16.77 30.54
N MET A 40 10.87 -17.81 29.75
CA MET A 40 9.81 -18.75 29.38
C MET A 40 10.13 -20.15 29.86
N THR A 41 9.12 -20.89 30.31
CA THR A 41 9.25 -22.34 30.49
C THR A 41 9.24 -23.04 29.14
N ARG A 42 9.68 -24.31 29.08
CA ARG A 42 9.56 -25.11 27.85
C ARG A 42 8.11 -25.14 27.34
N LYS A 43 7.15 -25.29 28.27
CA LYS A 43 5.73 -25.28 27.93
C LYS A 43 5.31 -23.95 27.29
N ASP A 44 5.72 -22.82 27.85
CA ASP A 44 5.39 -21.50 27.30
C ASP A 44 5.94 -21.32 25.87
N ILE A 45 7.15 -21.83 25.61
CA ILE A 45 7.77 -21.80 24.27
C ILE A 45 6.95 -22.64 23.28
N VAL A 46 6.61 -23.88 23.64
CA VAL A 46 5.79 -24.78 22.81
C VAL A 46 4.40 -24.20 22.55
N ASP A 47 3.76 -23.65 23.58
CA ASP A 47 2.44 -23.02 23.46
C ASP A 47 2.51 -21.80 22.51
N THR A 48 3.59 -21.00 22.60
CA THR A 48 3.81 -19.83 21.73
C THR A 48 3.98 -20.23 20.27
N LEU A 49 4.73 -21.30 19.99
CA LEU A 49 4.93 -21.82 18.63
C LEU A 49 3.64 -22.44 18.07
N SER A 50 2.90 -23.17 18.90
CA SER A 50 1.65 -23.82 18.50
C SER A 50 0.52 -22.83 18.24
N ALA A 51 0.53 -21.67 18.92
CA ALA A 51 -0.45 -20.61 18.70
C ALA A 51 -0.20 -19.82 17.40
N ASN A 52 0.97 -19.92 16.79
CA ASN A 52 1.38 -19.09 15.64
C ASN A 52 2.00 -19.95 14.54
N GLU A 53 1.19 -20.41 13.58
CA GLU A 53 1.56 -21.36 12.51
C GLU A 53 2.75 -20.94 11.63
N ASN A 54 3.11 -19.65 11.64
CA ASN A 54 4.26 -19.10 10.93
C ASN A 54 5.27 -18.54 11.94
N THR A 55 5.78 -19.37 12.85
CA THR A 55 6.82 -18.99 13.82
C THR A 55 7.89 -20.07 13.84
N TRP A 56 9.15 -19.64 13.84
CA TRP A 56 10.31 -20.54 13.87
C TRP A 56 11.02 -20.40 15.20
N VAL A 57 11.46 -21.53 15.75
CA VAL A 57 12.34 -21.57 16.91
C VAL A 57 13.72 -22.02 16.50
N PHE A 58 14.71 -21.31 17.03
CA PHE A 58 16.12 -21.68 16.95
C PHE A 58 16.61 -22.04 18.33
N VAL A 59 17.31 -23.17 18.44
CA VAL A 59 18.03 -23.61 19.63
C VAL A 59 19.51 -23.69 19.24
N ASP A 60 20.37 -22.90 19.90
CA ASP A 60 21.80 -22.79 19.61
C ASP A 60 22.08 -22.56 18.11
N SER A 61 21.33 -21.63 17.51
CA SER A 61 21.37 -21.27 16.08
C SER A 61 20.91 -22.36 15.09
N GLN A 62 20.38 -23.49 15.56
CA GLN A 62 19.76 -24.49 14.70
C GLN A 62 18.25 -24.36 14.75
N MET A 63 17.59 -24.40 13.59
CA MET A 63 16.13 -24.44 13.53
C MET A 63 15.64 -25.80 14.01
N VAL A 64 14.65 -25.80 14.91
CA VAL A 64 14.11 -27.00 15.54
C VAL A 64 12.58 -27.00 15.39
N SER A 65 11.99 -28.17 15.15
CA SER A 65 10.52 -28.33 15.13
C SER A 65 9.93 -28.33 16.55
N VAL A 66 8.61 -28.12 16.67
CA VAL A 66 7.93 -28.19 17.98
C VAL A 66 8.08 -29.56 18.63
N GLU A 67 7.98 -30.65 17.85
CA GLU A 67 8.15 -32.03 18.34
C GLU A 67 9.57 -32.31 18.83
N GLU A 68 10.58 -31.82 18.11
CA GLU A 68 11.98 -31.94 18.54
C GLU A 68 12.26 -31.09 19.78
N LEU A 69 11.65 -29.90 19.87
CA LEU A 69 11.78 -29.02 21.03
C LEU A 69 11.22 -29.64 22.30
N GLU A 70 10.26 -30.57 22.24
CA GLU A 70 9.80 -31.29 23.44
C GLU A 70 10.85 -32.23 24.02
N ASN A 71 11.75 -32.74 23.17
CA ASN A 71 12.67 -33.83 23.50
C ASN A 71 14.13 -33.39 23.61
N ILE A 72 14.51 -32.23 23.04
CA ILE A 72 15.89 -31.74 23.07
C ILE A 72 16.33 -31.40 24.50
N GLU A 73 17.57 -31.73 24.86
CA GLU A 73 18.14 -31.30 26.14
C GLU A 73 18.42 -29.80 26.11
N LEU A 74 17.90 -29.07 27.10
CA LEU A 74 18.12 -27.62 27.25
C LEU A 74 18.89 -27.35 28.54
N SER A 75 19.96 -26.56 28.43
CA SER A 75 20.81 -26.13 29.55
C SER A 75 20.60 -24.64 29.86
N ASP A 76 21.24 -24.13 30.91
CA ASP A 76 21.18 -22.69 31.24
C ASP A 76 21.96 -21.84 30.22
N ALA A 77 22.89 -22.45 29.48
CA ALA A 77 23.68 -21.80 28.45
C ALA A 77 23.03 -21.88 27.06
N THR A 78 21.91 -22.59 26.93
CA THR A 78 21.24 -22.80 25.66
C THR A 78 20.59 -21.51 25.20
N GLU A 79 20.94 -21.06 23.99
CA GLU A 79 20.34 -19.91 23.36
C GLU A 79 19.06 -20.32 22.64
N ILE A 80 17.93 -19.70 23.00
CA ILE A 80 16.65 -19.95 22.33
C ILE A 80 16.20 -18.64 21.68
N ARG A 81 15.90 -18.68 20.38
CA ARG A 81 15.32 -17.55 19.64
C ARG A 81 14.00 -17.97 19.00
N ILE A 82 12.95 -17.20 19.26
CA ILE A 82 11.66 -17.32 18.58
C ILE A 82 11.60 -16.18 17.57
N ASN A 83 11.54 -16.54 16.30
CA ASN A 83 11.34 -15.59 15.22
C ASN A 83 9.93 -15.80 14.66
N PRO A 84 9.08 -14.76 14.60
CA PRO A 84 7.91 -14.83 13.75
C PRO A 84 8.43 -15.07 12.34
N GLY A 85 7.64 -15.79 11.55
CA GLY A 85 7.95 -16.05 10.17
C GLY A 85 8.26 -14.71 9.51
N MET A 86 9.30 -14.71 8.68
CA MET A 86 9.74 -13.53 7.96
C MET A 86 8.58 -13.02 7.10
N VAL A 87 7.77 -12.12 7.65
CA VAL A 87 7.01 -11.17 6.86
C VAL A 87 8.04 -10.14 6.41
N GLY A 88 8.84 -10.51 5.40
CA GLY A 88 9.47 -9.48 4.59
C GLY A 88 8.36 -8.48 4.28
N GLY A 89 8.58 -7.20 4.59
CA GLY A 89 7.55 -6.17 4.41
C GLY A 89 6.84 -6.38 3.08
N ALA A 90 5.52 -6.26 3.07
CA ALA A 90 4.65 -6.65 1.95
C ALA A 90 5.34 -6.38 0.61
N GLU A 91 5.46 -7.42 -0.23
CA GLU A 91 6.23 -7.32 -1.47
C GLU A 91 5.81 -6.08 -2.26
N THR A 92 6.80 -5.26 -2.61
CA THR A 92 6.60 -4.05 -3.40
C THR A 92 7.09 -4.25 -4.81
N PHE A 93 6.43 -3.58 -5.74
CA PHE A 93 6.75 -3.58 -7.16
C PHE A 93 6.95 -2.15 -7.63
N THR A 94 7.85 -1.97 -8.59
CA THR A 94 7.97 -0.69 -9.30
C THR A 94 6.75 -0.50 -10.21
N VAL A 95 6.00 0.56 -9.98
CA VAL A 95 4.82 0.94 -10.74
C VAL A 95 5.06 2.27 -11.43
N LEU A 96 4.85 2.30 -12.74
CA LEU A 96 4.86 3.53 -13.54
C LEU A 96 3.49 4.20 -13.44
N VAL A 97 3.41 5.32 -12.73
CA VAL A 97 2.20 6.11 -12.58
C VAL A 97 2.18 7.21 -13.64
N ALA A 98 1.21 7.18 -14.55
CA ALA A 98 1.09 8.18 -15.58
C ALA A 98 0.72 9.55 -15.00
N SER A 99 1.48 10.58 -15.37
CA SER A 99 1.20 11.98 -15.02
C SER A 99 1.25 12.90 -16.24
N ARG A 100 0.85 14.16 -16.07
CA ARG A 100 0.92 15.18 -17.13
C ARG A 100 2.36 15.48 -17.59
N GLU A 101 3.34 15.24 -16.73
CA GLU A 101 4.77 15.49 -17.00
C GLU A 101 5.52 14.25 -17.51
N GLY A 102 4.83 13.11 -17.60
CA GLY A 102 5.42 11.81 -17.92
C GLY A 102 5.11 10.76 -16.84
N ASP A 103 5.60 9.53 -17.03
CA ASP A 103 5.43 8.47 -16.03
C ASP A 103 6.37 8.70 -14.83
N GLU A 104 5.84 8.60 -13.62
CA GLU A 104 6.61 8.59 -12.37
C GLU A 104 6.74 7.16 -11.84
N SER A 105 7.91 6.78 -11.34
CA SER A 105 8.16 5.45 -10.79
C SER A 105 7.95 5.45 -9.28
N ILE A 106 6.99 4.67 -8.79
CA ILE A 106 6.67 4.54 -7.35
C ILE A 106 6.68 3.06 -6.95
N LEU A 107 7.12 2.76 -5.73
CA LEU A 107 6.98 1.42 -5.15
C LEU A 107 5.60 1.26 -4.53
N MET A 108 4.88 0.22 -4.92
CA MET A 108 3.57 -0.12 -4.35
C MET A 108 3.47 -1.60 -4.05
N THR A 109 2.76 -1.94 -3.00
CA THR A 109 2.30 -3.29 -2.71
C THR A 109 1.14 -3.67 -3.64
N LYS A 110 0.91 -4.98 -3.78
CA LYS A 110 -0.26 -5.50 -4.50
C LYS A 110 -1.59 -5.01 -3.90
N GLN A 111 -1.65 -4.85 -2.57
CA GLN A 111 -2.82 -4.31 -1.89
C GLN A 111 -3.07 -2.85 -2.27
N GLU A 112 -2.02 -2.01 -2.25
CA GLU A 112 -2.15 -0.60 -2.65
C GLU A 112 -2.60 -0.46 -4.11
N LEU A 113 -2.16 -1.34 -5.01
CA LEU A 113 -2.66 -1.40 -6.38
C LEU A 113 -4.17 -1.72 -6.43
N SER A 114 -4.64 -2.72 -5.68
CA SER A 114 -6.07 -3.06 -5.61
C SER A 114 -6.89 -1.90 -5.03
N ASP A 115 -6.40 -1.25 -3.98
CA ASP A 115 -7.04 -0.10 -3.35
C ASP A 115 -7.13 1.09 -4.32
N LYS A 116 -6.08 1.34 -5.11
CA LYS A 116 -6.07 2.39 -6.14
C LYS A 116 -7.07 2.10 -7.26
N LEU A 117 -7.33 0.84 -7.61
CA LEU A 117 -8.31 0.47 -8.63
C LEU A 117 -9.76 0.56 -8.15
N THR A 118 -10.00 0.35 -6.85
CA THR A 118 -11.33 0.39 -6.25
C THR A 118 -11.76 1.79 -5.79
N SER A 119 -10.81 2.68 -5.53
CA SER A 119 -11.06 4.03 -5.01
C SER A 119 -11.59 5.00 -6.07
N ASN A 120 -12.92 5.04 -6.31
CA ASN A 120 -13.80 6.10 -6.93
C ASN A 120 -13.29 6.98 -8.11
N ASN A 121 -12.11 6.74 -8.63
CA ASN A 121 -11.43 7.45 -9.70
C ASN A 121 -10.92 6.35 -10.61
N ALA A 122 -11.45 6.27 -11.84
CA ALA A 122 -11.30 5.14 -12.75
C ALA A 122 -9.85 4.97 -13.27
N ASN A 123 -8.98 4.55 -12.36
CA ASN A 123 -7.60 4.21 -12.64
C ASN A 123 -7.59 2.90 -13.42
N TRP A 124 -6.69 2.81 -14.39
CA TRP A 124 -6.44 1.60 -15.15
C TRP A 124 -5.08 1.07 -14.76
N LEU A 125 -5.00 -0.22 -14.46
CA LEU A 125 -3.73 -0.91 -14.27
C LEU A 125 -3.43 -1.71 -15.54
N PHE A 126 -2.19 -1.60 -16.00
CA PHE A 126 -1.63 -2.45 -17.03
C PHE A 126 -0.50 -3.29 -16.44
N ILE A 127 -0.51 -4.59 -16.75
CA ILE A 127 0.56 -5.54 -16.43
C ILE A 127 1.08 -6.05 -17.77
N ASP A 128 2.35 -5.78 -18.08
CA ASP A 128 2.98 -6.15 -19.36
C ASP A 128 2.16 -5.69 -20.59
N GLY A 129 1.51 -4.53 -20.46
CA GLY A 129 0.67 -3.93 -21.50
C GLY A 129 -0.77 -4.45 -21.56
N GLN A 130 -1.16 -5.43 -20.75
CA GLN A 130 -2.54 -5.90 -20.65
C GLN A 130 -3.28 -5.20 -19.52
N MET A 131 -4.48 -4.70 -19.80
CA MET A 131 -5.32 -4.04 -18.81
C MET A 131 -5.90 -5.06 -17.82
N VAL A 132 -5.82 -4.77 -16.53
CA VAL A 132 -6.23 -5.64 -15.43
C VAL A 132 -7.09 -4.86 -14.44
N ASP A 133 -8.18 -5.47 -13.98
CA ASP A 133 -9.09 -4.90 -12.98
C ASP A 133 -8.71 -5.31 -11.54
N ALA A 134 -9.39 -4.72 -10.54
CA ALA A 134 -9.13 -4.97 -9.12
C ALA A 134 -9.30 -6.44 -8.71
N ALA A 135 -10.30 -7.14 -9.25
CA ALA A 135 -10.55 -8.54 -8.92
C ALA A 135 -9.50 -9.47 -9.55
N THR A 136 -9.02 -9.11 -10.73
CA THR A 136 -8.04 -9.87 -11.49
C THR A 136 -6.64 -9.71 -10.89
N ILE A 137 -6.25 -8.49 -10.48
CA ILE A 137 -4.93 -8.26 -9.88
C ILE A 137 -4.76 -9.11 -8.62
N GLU A 138 -5.76 -9.21 -7.74
CA GLU A 138 -5.70 -10.02 -6.50
C GLU A 138 -5.28 -11.47 -6.75
N ASN A 139 -5.73 -12.05 -7.88
CA ASN A 139 -5.44 -13.42 -8.27
C ASN A 139 -4.27 -13.55 -9.27
N THR A 140 -3.67 -12.44 -9.69
CA THR A 140 -2.54 -12.43 -10.63
C THR A 140 -1.23 -12.63 -9.88
N GLU A 141 -0.42 -13.61 -10.30
CA GLU A 141 0.95 -13.72 -9.82
C GLU A 141 1.79 -12.57 -10.39
N LEU A 142 2.48 -11.86 -9.51
CA LEU A 142 3.40 -10.80 -9.87
C LEU A 142 4.83 -11.23 -9.56
N SER A 143 5.75 -10.70 -10.33
CA SER A 143 7.19 -10.84 -10.18
C SER A 143 7.85 -9.48 -10.41
N GLN A 144 9.11 -9.36 -10.00
CA GLN A 144 9.90 -8.13 -10.18
C GLN A 144 10.20 -7.82 -11.67
N ASP A 145 9.97 -8.78 -12.58
CA ASP A 145 10.15 -8.59 -14.03
C ASP A 145 8.91 -8.00 -14.72
N ASN A 146 7.74 -8.02 -14.06
CA ASN A 146 6.52 -7.48 -14.66
C ASN A 146 6.59 -5.95 -14.78
N VAL A 147 6.15 -5.42 -15.91
CA VAL A 147 6.00 -3.98 -16.13
C VAL A 147 4.60 -3.56 -15.70
N LEU A 148 4.53 -2.89 -14.55
CA LEU A 148 3.28 -2.36 -14.00
C LEU A 148 3.13 -0.89 -14.38
N ARG A 149 1.99 -0.54 -15.00
CA ARG A 149 1.64 0.86 -15.29
C ARG A 149 0.27 1.19 -14.74
N LEU A 150 0.23 2.10 -13.78
CA LEU A 150 -1.00 2.68 -13.27
C LEU A 150 -1.28 3.96 -14.05
N VAL A 151 -2.39 3.98 -14.78
CA VAL A 151 -2.87 5.15 -15.49
C VAL A 151 -4.02 5.70 -14.67
N PRO A 152 -3.84 6.82 -13.94
CA PRO A 152 -4.96 7.50 -13.35
C PRO A 152 -5.98 7.80 -14.43
N SER A 153 -7.27 7.76 -14.08
CA SER A 153 -8.31 8.08 -15.05
C SER A 153 -7.92 9.33 -15.82
N ILE A 154 -7.85 9.19 -17.15
CA ILE A 154 -7.57 10.31 -18.03
C ILE A 154 -8.69 11.32 -17.75
N VAL A 155 -8.40 12.34 -16.93
CA VAL A 155 -8.94 13.66 -17.18
C VAL A 155 -8.37 14.02 -18.54
N GLY A 156 -9.02 13.56 -19.60
CA GLY A 156 -8.70 13.97 -20.96
C GLY A 156 -8.65 15.46 -20.86
N GLY A 157 -7.45 16.04 -21.06
CA GLY A 157 -7.18 17.42 -20.67
C GLY A 157 -8.39 18.24 -21.10
N SER A 158 -9.08 18.85 -20.13
CA SER A 158 -10.38 19.46 -20.37
C SER A 158 -10.29 20.28 -21.64
N GLU A 159 -11.17 20.02 -22.61
CA GLU A 159 -11.11 20.65 -23.94
C GLU A 159 -10.85 22.15 -23.78
N THR A 160 -9.71 22.61 -24.32
CA THR A 160 -9.32 24.01 -24.29
C THR A 160 -9.64 24.67 -25.63
N PHE A 161 -9.94 25.95 -25.54
CA PHE A 161 -10.25 26.80 -26.67
C PHE A 161 -9.30 27.99 -26.68
N THR A 162 -8.85 28.40 -27.86
CA THR A 162 -8.11 29.63 -28.05
C THR A 162 -9.04 30.82 -27.85
N VAL A 163 -8.77 31.63 -26.83
CA VAL A 163 -9.58 32.80 -26.44
C VAL A 163 -8.77 34.07 -26.59
N GLN A 164 -9.36 35.06 -27.26
CA GLN A 164 -8.81 36.43 -27.31
C GLN A 164 -9.34 37.25 -26.13
N ILE A 165 -8.46 37.76 -25.27
CA ILE A 165 -8.82 38.59 -24.12
C ILE A 165 -8.44 40.04 -24.41
N THR A 166 -9.39 40.97 -24.33
CA THR A 166 -9.10 42.40 -24.45
C THR A 166 -8.28 42.88 -23.26
N ASP A 167 -7.13 43.49 -23.55
CA ASP A 167 -6.26 44.11 -22.57
C ASP A 167 -5.68 45.45 -23.09
N ALA A 168 -4.74 46.04 -22.34
CA ALA A 168 -4.16 47.34 -22.67
C ALA A 168 -3.35 47.34 -23.97
N SER A 169 -2.96 46.17 -24.49
CA SER A 169 -2.24 46.03 -25.77
C SER A 169 -3.18 45.88 -26.97
N GLY A 170 -4.50 45.85 -26.74
CA GLY A 170 -5.51 45.51 -27.73
C GLY A 170 -6.12 44.16 -27.38
N HIS A 171 -5.39 43.07 -27.64
CA HIS A 171 -5.80 41.71 -27.25
C HIS A 171 -4.59 40.83 -26.93
N SER A 172 -4.71 39.98 -25.91
CA SER A 172 -3.88 38.79 -25.69
C SER A 172 -4.63 37.52 -26.09
N VAL A 173 -3.88 36.44 -26.30
CA VAL A 173 -4.43 35.11 -26.65
C VAL A 173 -3.99 34.12 -25.59
N CYS A 174 -4.93 33.31 -25.09
CA CYS A 174 -4.65 32.20 -24.20
C CYS A 174 -5.56 31.00 -24.47
N GLU A 175 -5.17 29.84 -23.95
CA GLU A 175 -6.01 28.64 -23.95
C GLU A 175 -6.84 28.60 -22.67
N MET A 176 -8.15 28.37 -22.80
CA MET A 176 -9.06 28.27 -21.66
C MET A 176 -10.07 27.13 -21.86
N THR A 177 -10.41 26.45 -20.78
CA THR A 177 -11.51 25.49 -20.72
C THR A 177 -12.87 26.20 -20.70
N LYS A 178 -13.96 25.49 -21.03
CA LYS A 178 -15.33 26.01 -20.86
C LYS A 178 -15.61 26.53 -19.45
N GLU A 179 -15.08 25.86 -18.44
CA GLU A 179 -15.24 26.25 -17.04
C GLU A 179 -14.51 27.57 -16.75
N GLU A 180 -13.27 27.73 -17.19
CA GLU A 180 -12.51 28.97 -17.01
C GLU A 180 -13.15 30.15 -17.75
N ILE A 181 -13.68 29.93 -18.97
CA ILE A 181 -14.40 30.97 -19.72
C ILE A 181 -15.67 31.38 -18.95
N ALA A 182 -16.43 30.40 -18.42
CA ALA A 182 -17.66 30.68 -17.66
C ALA A 182 -17.38 31.37 -16.32
N THR A 183 -16.34 30.96 -15.61
CA THR A 183 -15.91 31.58 -14.35
C THR A 183 -15.44 33.01 -14.60
N SER A 184 -14.60 33.23 -15.61
CA SER A 184 -14.13 34.57 -15.99
C SER A 184 -15.30 35.49 -16.41
N ALA A 185 -16.32 34.96 -17.09
CA ALA A 185 -17.52 35.72 -17.44
C ALA A 185 -18.36 36.10 -16.21
N LYS A 186 -18.47 35.24 -15.20
CA LYS A 186 -19.23 35.49 -13.97
C LYS A 186 -18.49 36.40 -12.99
N GLU A 187 -17.24 36.08 -12.69
CA GLU A 187 -16.48 36.68 -11.58
C GLU A 187 -15.78 37.97 -11.99
N ALA A 188 -15.16 37.98 -13.18
CA ALA A 188 -14.52 39.18 -13.72
C ALA A 188 -15.49 40.06 -14.53
N ASN A 189 -16.77 39.67 -14.60
CA ASN A 189 -17.84 40.34 -15.34
C ASN A 189 -17.51 40.55 -16.83
N ASN A 190 -16.70 39.67 -17.42
CA ASN A 190 -16.31 39.74 -18.81
C ASN A 190 -17.48 39.33 -19.72
N TRP A 191 -17.64 40.03 -20.84
CA TRP A 191 -18.54 39.61 -21.92
C TRP A 191 -17.84 38.60 -22.81
N VAL A 192 -18.51 37.47 -23.05
CA VAL A 192 -18.03 36.40 -23.93
C VAL A 192 -18.74 36.51 -25.27
N PHE A 193 -17.96 36.50 -26.35
CA PHE A 193 -18.43 36.47 -27.72
C PHE A 193 -17.94 35.19 -28.39
N VAL A 194 -18.84 34.51 -29.07
CA VAL A 194 -18.56 33.33 -29.90
C VAL A 194 -19.02 33.67 -31.31
N ASP A 195 -18.09 33.71 -32.26
CA ASP A 195 -18.31 34.17 -33.64
C ASP A 195 -19.07 35.51 -33.72
N GLY A 196 -18.68 36.45 -32.86
CA GLY A 196 -19.27 37.79 -32.77
C GLY A 196 -20.63 37.86 -32.07
N LYS A 197 -21.19 36.73 -31.58
CA LYS A 197 -22.44 36.72 -30.81
C LYS A 197 -22.15 36.65 -29.32
N MET A 198 -22.78 37.53 -28.54
CA MET A 198 -22.65 37.52 -27.09
C MET A 198 -23.32 36.27 -26.49
N VAL A 199 -22.57 35.54 -25.67
CA VAL A 199 -23.03 34.33 -24.97
C VAL A 199 -23.05 34.61 -23.46
N ALA A 200 -24.19 34.32 -22.83
CA ALA A 200 -24.34 34.48 -21.39
C ALA A 200 -23.50 33.46 -20.64
N ALA A 201 -22.97 33.83 -19.46
CA ALA A 201 -22.07 32.96 -18.71
C ALA A 201 -22.71 31.61 -18.31
N SER A 202 -24.03 31.59 -18.08
CA SER A 202 -24.80 30.37 -17.79
C SER A 202 -25.00 29.45 -19.00
N ALA A 203 -24.86 29.97 -20.22
CA ALA A 203 -25.08 29.22 -21.46
C ALA A 203 -23.79 28.62 -22.05
N ILE A 204 -22.62 28.99 -21.53
CA ILE A 204 -21.30 28.56 -22.07
C ILE A 204 -21.15 27.04 -22.03
N ALA A 205 -21.64 26.37 -20.97
CA ALA A 205 -21.55 24.92 -20.84
C ALA A 205 -22.24 24.19 -22.02
N GLU A 206 -23.40 24.70 -22.44
CA GLU A 206 -24.22 24.13 -23.52
C GLU A 206 -23.89 24.70 -24.90
N THR A 207 -23.06 25.75 -24.98
CA THR A 207 -22.63 26.31 -26.26
C THR A 207 -21.61 25.38 -26.90
N ASP A 208 -21.81 25.06 -28.18
CA ASP A 208 -20.80 24.34 -28.96
C ASP A 208 -19.66 25.29 -29.32
N LEU A 209 -18.56 25.19 -28.57
CA LEU A 209 -17.36 25.99 -28.79
C LEU A 209 -16.36 25.29 -29.73
N ALA A 210 -16.53 23.99 -30.00
CA ALA A 210 -15.61 23.23 -30.85
C ALA A 210 -15.69 23.65 -32.32
N GLN A 211 -16.82 24.24 -32.72
CA GLN A 211 -17.05 24.78 -34.06
C GLN A 211 -16.85 26.29 -34.16
N ALA A 212 -16.51 26.96 -33.06
CA ALA A 212 -16.31 28.41 -33.07
C ALA A 212 -15.04 28.76 -33.85
N ALA A 213 -15.16 29.66 -34.83
CA ALA A 213 -14.01 30.22 -35.52
C ALA A 213 -13.29 31.25 -34.64
N GLU A 214 -14.04 31.93 -33.77
CA GLU A 214 -13.50 32.93 -32.86
C GLU A 214 -14.23 32.92 -31.51
N ILE A 215 -13.45 32.92 -30.42
CA ILE A 215 -13.93 33.16 -29.06
C ILE A 215 -13.19 34.37 -28.50
N ARG A 216 -13.95 35.39 -28.08
CA ARG A 216 -13.41 36.64 -27.56
C ARG A 216 -14.03 37.01 -26.22
N MET A 217 -13.19 37.37 -25.26
CA MET A 217 -13.60 37.91 -23.97
C MET A 217 -13.22 39.37 -23.85
N THR A 218 -14.19 40.21 -23.53
CA THR A 218 -13.97 41.65 -23.38
C THR A 218 -14.42 42.10 -22.01
N ARG A 219 -13.62 42.94 -21.35
CA ARG A 219 -14.07 43.66 -20.16
C ARG A 219 -15.25 44.57 -20.51
N PRO A 220 -16.24 44.74 -19.62
CA PRO A 220 -17.34 45.66 -19.85
C PRO A 220 -16.77 47.08 -19.97
N LEU A 221 -17.28 47.85 -20.92
CA LEU A 221 -16.93 49.26 -21.05
C LEU A 221 -17.44 49.98 -19.80
N VAL A 222 -16.52 50.44 -18.95
CA VAL A 222 -16.85 51.45 -17.94
C VAL A 222 -17.08 52.76 -18.71
N GLY A 223 -18.34 53.09 -18.96
CA GLY A 223 -18.72 54.40 -19.47
C GLY A 223 -18.11 55.48 -18.59
N GLY A 224 -17.49 56.48 -19.22
CA GLY A 224 -16.71 57.53 -18.56
C GLY A 224 -17.47 58.24 -17.43
N GLN A 225 -16.70 58.67 -16.43
CA GLN A 225 -17.15 59.66 -15.44
C GLN A 225 -17.49 60.99 -16.11
#